data_AF-A0A482X263-F1
#
_entry.id   AF-A0A482X263-F1
#
_cell.length_a   1.000
_cell.length_b   1.000
_cell.length_c   1.000
_cell.angle_alpha   90.00
_cell.angle_beta   90.00
_cell.angle_gamma   90.00
#
_symmetry.space_group_name_H-M   'P 1'
#
loop_
_entity.id
_entity.type
_entity.pdbx_description
1 polymer ?
#
loop_
_entity_poly.entity_id
_entity_poly.type
_entity_poly.pdbx_seq_one_letter_code
_entity_poly.pdbx_strand_id
1 'polypeptide(L)'
;MAIKLDDFLSKKKEVAPILDLSKCTANSKEELKKLLEKVPEYLEIPEKIKPEDIKVREKDFTFKTPKRELKPPSIREYQFVDPVPAEMRGVRLEDLSSVNIPWKMLTPLRPKNKLEDEFFSRLVELGKLRLQTEEREKRISATDFVRKMKSKAGIVETRVVSCRECGEEFCAGEACTEFLYEVKKNF
;
A
#
# COMPACT_ATOMS: atom_id res chain seq x y z
N MET A 1 55.94 38.71 11.79
CA MET A 1 56.25 37.61 10.86
C MET A 1 54.95 37.22 10.18
N ALA A 2 54.82 37.52 8.89
CA ALA A 2 53.61 37.28 8.12
C ALA A 2 53.47 35.78 7.82
N ILE A 3 52.32 35.20 8.14
CA ILE A 3 51.95 33.83 7.80
C ILE A 3 51.79 33.79 6.28
N LYS A 4 52.73 33.14 5.58
CA LYS A 4 52.73 33.02 4.13
C LYS A 4 51.65 32.01 3.72
N LEU A 5 50.80 32.41 2.77
CA LEU A 5 49.70 31.61 2.21
C LEU A 5 50.15 30.28 1.56
N ASP A 6 51.46 30.12 1.32
CA ASP A 6 52.06 28.93 0.71
C ASP A 6 51.99 27.67 1.59
N ASP A 7 51.86 27.81 2.93
CA ASP A 7 51.73 26.68 3.85
C ASP A 7 50.32 26.05 3.86
N PHE A 8 49.31 26.76 3.33
CA PHE A 8 47.94 26.22 3.19
C PHE A 8 47.70 25.55 1.82
N LEU A 9 48.50 25.89 0.80
CA LEU A 9 48.34 25.38 -0.57
C LEU A 9 49.08 24.05 -0.81
N SER A 10 49.96 23.66 0.11
CA SER A 10 50.81 22.46 -0.02
C SER A 10 50.17 21.19 0.57
N LYS A 11 49.05 21.28 1.29
CA LYS A 11 48.24 20.12 1.67
C LYS A 11 47.22 19.78 0.58
N LYS A 12 47.72 19.40 -0.61
CA LYS A 12 46.92 18.60 -1.53
C LYS A 12 46.61 17.29 -0.80
N LYS A 13 45.39 17.16 -0.30
CA LYS A 13 44.83 15.88 0.16
C LYS A 13 45.01 14.94 -1.02
N GLU A 14 45.97 14.02 -0.93
CA GLU A 14 46.17 13.01 -1.96
C GLU A 14 44.82 12.31 -2.13
N VAL A 15 44.19 12.53 -3.28
CA VAL A 15 42.94 11.86 -3.63
C VAL A 15 43.32 10.39 -3.71
N ALA A 16 42.95 9.62 -2.70
CA ALA A 16 43.20 8.19 -2.66
C ALA A 16 42.75 7.62 -4.01
N PRO A 17 43.62 6.88 -4.72
CA PRO A 17 43.25 6.32 -6.01
C PRO A 17 41.99 5.48 -5.82
N ILE A 18 40.90 5.89 -6.48
CA ILE A 18 39.63 5.16 -6.43
C ILE A 18 39.93 3.75 -6.94
N LEU A 19 39.74 2.75 -6.09
CA LEU A 19 39.93 1.36 -6.46
C LEU A 19 38.83 0.97 -7.46
N ASP A 20 39.17 0.95 -8.75
CA ASP A 20 38.26 0.55 -9.82
C ASP A 20 38.26 -0.99 -9.95
N LEU A 21 37.19 -1.62 -9.46
CA LEU A 21 36.95 -3.07 -9.56
C LEU A 21 35.98 -3.43 -10.70
N SER A 22 35.59 -2.49 -11.55
CA SER A 22 34.53 -2.67 -12.57
C SER A 22 34.80 -3.78 -13.59
N LYS A 23 36.07 -4.16 -13.79
CA LYS A 23 36.50 -5.21 -14.73
C LYS A 23 36.90 -6.52 -14.05
N CYS A 24 36.74 -6.64 -12.74
CA CYS A 24 37.09 -7.85 -11.99
C CYS A 24 35.87 -8.77 -11.87
N THR A 25 35.99 -10.02 -12.36
CA THR A 25 35.01 -11.09 -12.17
C THR A 25 35.63 -12.20 -11.33
N ALA A 26 34.92 -12.69 -10.30
CA ALA A 26 35.39 -13.80 -9.47
C ALA A 26 34.64 -15.09 -9.83
N ASN A 27 35.37 -16.16 -10.10
CA ASN A 27 34.79 -17.47 -10.44
C ASN A 27 34.92 -18.48 -9.29
N SER A 28 35.66 -18.13 -8.22
CA SER A 28 35.80 -18.94 -7.02
C SER A 28 35.62 -18.13 -5.72
N LYS A 29 35.24 -18.81 -4.64
CA LYS A 29 34.98 -18.19 -3.31
C LYS A 29 36.25 -17.58 -2.70
N GLU A 30 37.42 -18.07 -3.08
CA GLU A 30 38.71 -17.59 -2.59
C GLU A 30 39.18 -16.33 -3.31
N GLU A 31 38.88 -16.21 -4.62
CA GLU A 31 39.12 -14.98 -5.39
C GLU A 31 38.27 -13.82 -4.87
N LEU A 32 37.02 -14.10 -4.50
CA LEU A 32 36.13 -13.09 -3.92
C LEU A 32 36.69 -12.51 -2.60
N LYS A 33 37.24 -13.37 -1.73
CA LYS A 33 37.83 -12.93 -0.46
C LYS A 33 39.04 -12.00 -0.68
N LYS A 34 39.91 -12.33 -1.63
CA LYS A 34 41.07 -11.48 -1.99
C LYS A 34 40.67 -10.14 -2.59
N LEU A 35 39.51 -10.05 -3.27
CA LEU A 35 38.99 -8.78 -3.79
C LEU A 35 38.39 -7.93 -2.66
N LEU A 36 37.69 -8.55 -1.71
CA LEU A 36 37.11 -7.86 -0.55
C LEU A 36 38.19 -7.29 0.38
N GLU A 37 39.31 -7.97 0.56
CA GLU A 37 40.46 -7.46 1.34
C GLU A 37 41.05 -6.16 0.77
N LYS A 38 40.83 -5.87 -0.52
CA LYS A 38 41.28 -4.63 -1.16
C LYS A 38 40.31 -3.47 -0.96
N VAL A 39 39.06 -3.74 -0.61
CA VAL A 39 38.03 -2.70 -0.42
C VAL A 39 38.29 -2.01 0.91
N PRO A 40 38.56 -0.69 0.93
CA PRO A 40 38.70 0.04 2.18
C PRO A 40 37.37 0.02 2.95
N GLU A 41 37.43 -0.28 4.26
CA GLU A 41 36.27 -0.18 5.16
C GLU A 41 35.98 1.29 5.47
N TYR A 42 35.19 1.95 4.62
CA TYR A 42 34.66 3.27 4.94
C TYR A 42 33.51 3.12 5.94
N LEU A 43 33.73 3.53 7.18
CA LEU A 43 32.65 3.82 8.10
C LEU A 43 31.96 5.08 7.60
N GLU A 44 30.79 4.94 6.99
CA GLU A 44 29.95 6.07 6.59
C GLU A 44 29.54 6.85 7.85
N ILE A 45 30.22 7.96 8.11
CA ILE A 45 29.80 8.89 9.16
C ILE A 45 28.70 9.75 8.55
N PRO A 46 27.45 9.68 9.03
CA PRO A 46 26.38 10.51 8.51
C PRO A 46 26.72 11.98 8.76
N GLU A 47 26.91 12.72 7.68
CA GLU A 47 27.14 14.16 7.75
C GLU A 47 25.85 14.82 8.27
N LYS A 48 25.94 15.51 9.41
CA LYS A 48 24.80 16.24 9.98
C LYS A 48 24.53 17.46 9.11
N ILE A 49 23.62 17.31 8.16
CA ILE A 49 23.15 18.40 7.30
C ILE A 49 22.49 19.46 8.19
N LYS A 50 22.98 20.69 8.13
CA LYS A 50 22.37 21.81 8.84
C LYS A 50 21.09 22.25 8.12
N PRO A 51 20.08 22.73 8.86
CA PRO A 51 18.84 23.21 8.25
C PRO A 51 19.06 24.37 7.26
N GLU A 52 20.15 25.13 7.42
CA GLU A 52 20.53 26.22 6.50
C GLU A 52 20.90 25.75 5.09
N ASP A 53 21.39 24.51 4.95
CA ASP A 53 21.80 23.92 3.67
C ASP A 53 20.64 23.25 2.93
N ILE A 54 19.48 23.13 3.59
CA ILE A 54 18.27 22.56 3.01
C ILE A 54 17.56 23.66 2.20
N LYS A 55 18.02 23.88 0.96
CA LYS A 55 17.30 24.72 -0.01
C LYS A 55 16.09 23.97 -0.56
N VAL A 56 15.00 23.94 0.21
CA VAL A 56 13.69 23.59 -0.33
C VAL A 56 13.28 24.71 -1.28
N ARG A 57 13.38 24.49 -2.59
CA ARG A 57 12.69 25.35 -3.55
C ARG A 57 11.20 25.21 -3.26
N GLU A 58 10.63 26.20 -2.60
CA GLU A 58 9.19 26.43 -2.52
C GLU A 58 8.68 26.64 -3.94
N LYS A 59 8.48 25.56 -4.68
CA LYS A 59 7.55 25.57 -5.80
C LYS A 59 6.18 25.61 -5.15
N ASP A 60 5.38 26.62 -5.48
CA ASP A 60 3.98 26.70 -5.13
C ASP A 60 3.26 25.43 -5.62
N PHE A 61 3.25 24.38 -4.80
CA PHE A 61 2.47 23.18 -5.04
C PHE A 61 1.01 23.54 -4.77
N THR A 62 0.36 24.14 -5.77
CA THR A 62 -1.09 24.17 -5.79
C THR A 62 -1.58 22.76 -6.05
N PHE A 63 -2.13 22.10 -5.02
CA PHE A 63 -2.91 20.85 -5.12
C PHE A 63 -4.26 21.07 -5.83
N LYS A 64 -4.30 21.92 -6.86
CA LYS A 64 -5.48 22.11 -7.70
C LYS A 64 -5.28 21.25 -8.93
N THR A 65 -6.05 20.17 -9.02
CA THR A 65 -6.13 19.34 -10.20
C THR A 65 -6.42 20.24 -11.41
N PRO A 66 -5.53 20.31 -12.42
CA PRO A 66 -5.72 21.21 -13.55
C PRO A 66 -7.04 20.88 -14.23
N LYS A 67 -7.74 21.89 -14.77
CA LYS A 67 -9.04 21.71 -15.46
C LYS A 67 -9.02 20.65 -16.58
N ARG A 68 -7.83 20.33 -17.09
CA ARG A 68 -7.59 19.27 -18.09
C ARG A 68 -7.70 17.85 -17.50
N GLU A 69 -7.43 17.67 -16.21
CA GLU A 69 -7.57 16.44 -15.43
C GLU A 69 -8.91 16.36 -14.68
N LEU A 70 -9.63 17.49 -14.55
CA LEU A 70 -11.04 17.54 -14.09
C LEU A 70 -12.04 17.15 -15.18
N LYS A 71 -11.62 17.13 -16.46
CA LYS A 71 -12.35 16.31 -17.41
C LYS A 71 -12.25 14.90 -16.84
N PRO A 72 -13.37 14.20 -16.55
CA PRO A 72 -13.27 12.79 -16.29
C PRO A 72 -12.36 12.27 -17.41
N PRO A 73 -11.29 11.51 -17.11
CA PRO A 73 -10.58 10.83 -18.19
C PRO A 73 -11.71 10.26 -19.02
N SER A 74 -11.76 10.55 -20.33
CA SER A 74 -12.71 9.87 -21.20
C SER A 74 -12.46 8.41 -20.87
N ILE A 75 -13.31 7.87 -20.01
CA ILE A 75 -13.12 6.59 -19.35
C ILE A 75 -12.96 5.74 -20.57
N ARG A 76 -11.74 5.24 -20.82
CA ARG A 76 -11.56 4.22 -21.85
C ARG A 76 -12.69 3.27 -21.55
N GLU A 77 -13.70 3.23 -22.43
CA GLU A 77 -15.03 2.76 -22.10
C GLU A 77 -14.84 1.53 -21.23
N TYR A 78 -15.31 1.61 -19.98
CA TYR A 78 -15.05 0.58 -19.00
C TYR A 78 -15.33 -0.74 -19.70
N GLN A 79 -14.28 -1.55 -19.95
CA GLN A 79 -14.39 -2.66 -20.91
C GLN A 79 -15.42 -3.69 -20.46
N PHE A 80 -15.74 -3.66 -19.17
CA PHE A 80 -16.75 -4.46 -18.54
C PHE A 80 -18.13 -3.84 -18.76
N VAL A 81 -19.00 -4.66 -19.33
CA VAL A 81 -20.42 -4.34 -19.49
C VAL A 81 -21.04 -4.08 -18.12
N ASP A 82 -21.98 -3.14 -18.05
CA ASP A 82 -22.81 -2.93 -16.87
C ASP A 82 -23.47 -4.26 -16.46
N PRO A 83 -23.19 -4.79 -15.25
CA PRO A 83 -23.72 -6.07 -14.82
C PRO A 83 -25.23 -6.04 -14.57
N VAL A 84 -25.85 -4.85 -14.49
CA VAL A 84 -27.30 -4.71 -14.30
C VAL A 84 -28.03 -4.88 -15.65
N PRO A 85 -28.98 -5.83 -15.77
CA PRO A 85 -29.80 -5.98 -16.96
C PRO A 85 -30.53 -4.68 -17.32
N ALA A 86 -30.67 -4.40 -18.62
CA ALA A 86 -31.17 -3.12 -19.11
C ALA A 86 -32.57 -2.76 -18.57
N GLU A 87 -33.44 -3.76 -18.43
CA GLU A 87 -34.81 -3.63 -17.91
C GLU A 87 -34.84 -3.27 -16.42
N MET A 88 -33.79 -3.65 -15.68
CA MET A 88 -33.71 -3.50 -14.23
C MET A 88 -32.96 -2.23 -13.80
N ARG A 89 -32.33 -1.50 -14.73
CA ARG A 89 -31.56 -0.28 -14.41
C ARG A 89 -32.36 0.83 -13.72
N GLY A 90 -33.68 0.84 -13.90
CA GLY A 90 -34.57 1.78 -13.21
C GLY A 90 -34.85 1.44 -11.74
N VAL A 91 -34.45 0.24 -11.29
CA VAL A 91 -34.68 -0.22 -9.91
C VAL A 91 -33.46 0.06 -9.06
N ARG A 92 -33.66 0.71 -7.91
CA ARG A 92 -32.59 0.92 -6.93
C ARG A 92 -32.29 -0.39 -6.21
N LEU A 93 -31.05 -0.85 -6.34
CA LEU A 93 -30.59 -2.09 -5.71
C LEU A 93 -30.64 -1.99 -4.17
N GLU A 94 -30.40 -0.81 -3.60
CA GLU A 94 -30.46 -0.62 -2.14
C GLU A 94 -31.86 -0.88 -1.56
N ASP A 95 -32.91 -0.47 -2.28
CA ASP A 95 -34.29 -0.69 -1.85
C ASP A 95 -34.60 -2.20 -1.77
N LEU A 96 -34.09 -2.97 -2.74
CA LEU A 96 -34.29 -4.42 -2.80
C LEU A 96 -33.43 -5.19 -1.78
N SER A 97 -32.21 -4.72 -1.50
CA SER A 97 -31.29 -5.40 -0.59
C SER A 97 -31.56 -5.10 0.87
N SER A 98 -32.18 -3.96 1.20
CA SER A 98 -32.47 -3.56 2.58
C SER A 98 -33.48 -4.47 3.31
N VAL A 99 -34.33 -5.18 2.57
CA VAL A 99 -35.40 -6.01 3.13
C VAL A 99 -35.14 -7.50 2.87
N ASN A 100 -35.50 -8.34 3.85
CA ASN A 100 -35.42 -9.80 3.70
C ASN A 100 -36.65 -10.38 2.96
N ILE A 101 -36.96 -9.81 1.80
CA ILE A 101 -38.07 -10.21 0.95
C ILE A 101 -37.49 -10.59 -0.43
N PRO A 102 -37.96 -11.68 -1.08
CA PRO A 102 -37.61 -11.97 -2.46
C PRO A 102 -37.90 -10.77 -3.40
N TRP A 103 -36.89 -10.31 -4.13
CA TRP A 103 -36.98 -9.09 -4.95
C TRP A 103 -38.07 -9.17 -6.03
N LYS A 104 -38.40 -10.37 -6.50
CA LYS A 104 -39.49 -10.63 -7.46
C LYS A 104 -40.86 -10.17 -6.94
N MET A 105 -41.02 -10.00 -5.63
CA MET A 105 -42.23 -9.49 -5.00
C MET A 105 -42.21 -7.97 -4.77
N LEU A 106 -41.04 -7.34 -4.92
CA LEU A 106 -40.84 -5.91 -4.63
C LEU A 106 -40.91 -5.02 -5.88
N THR A 107 -40.77 -5.62 -7.07
CA THR A 107 -40.87 -4.91 -8.34
C THR A 107 -41.64 -5.77 -9.36
N PRO A 108 -42.44 -5.15 -10.25
CA PRO A 108 -43.06 -5.85 -11.37
C PRO A 108 -42.09 -6.10 -12.54
N LEU A 109 -40.91 -5.45 -12.57
CA LEU A 109 -39.95 -5.57 -13.66
C LEU A 109 -39.27 -6.93 -13.68
N ARG A 110 -38.98 -7.43 -14.88
CA ARG A 110 -38.39 -8.75 -15.12
C ARG A 110 -37.28 -8.66 -16.18
N PRO A 111 -36.11 -9.25 -15.95
CA PRO A 111 -35.10 -9.41 -16.99
C PRO A 111 -35.60 -10.26 -18.15
N LYS A 112 -35.05 -10.04 -19.35
CA LYS A 112 -35.49 -10.78 -20.55
C LYS A 112 -35.03 -12.23 -20.55
N ASN A 113 -33.79 -12.44 -20.10
CA ASN A 113 -33.15 -13.75 -20.14
C ASN A 113 -33.14 -14.40 -18.76
N LYS A 114 -33.24 -15.73 -18.71
CA LYS A 114 -33.09 -16.49 -17.45
C LYS A 114 -31.72 -16.25 -16.80
N LEU A 115 -30.67 -16.14 -17.61
CA LEU A 115 -29.32 -15.81 -17.12
C LEU A 115 -29.29 -14.44 -16.44
N GLU A 116 -29.94 -13.43 -17.03
CA GLU A 116 -30.02 -12.08 -16.45
C GLU A 116 -30.84 -12.06 -15.16
N ASP A 117 -31.89 -12.89 -15.06
CA ASP A 117 -32.66 -13.10 -13.82
C ASP A 117 -31.80 -13.71 -12.70
N GLU A 118 -30.97 -14.69 -13.02
CA GLU A 118 -30.00 -15.27 -12.09
C GLU A 118 -28.91 -14.27 -11.70
N PHE A 119 -28.36 -13.52 -12.66
CA PHE A 119 -27.37 -12.47 -12.39
C PHE A 119 -27.94 -11.36 -11.51
N PHE A 120 -29.13 -10.86 -11.82
CA PHE A 120 -29.76 -9.83 -11.01
C PHE A 120 -30.09 -10.33 -9.59
N SER A 121 -30.52 -11.58 -9.47
CA SER A 121 -30.73 -12.21 -8.16
C SER A 121 -29.44 -12.24 -7.33
N ARG A 122 -28.30 -12.59 -7.95
CA ARG A 122 -26.99 -12.52 -7.29
C ARG A 122 -26.57 -11.10 -6.93
N LEU A 123 -26.87 -10.10 -7.76
CA LEU A 123 -26.59 -8.69 -7.43
C LEU A 123 -27.37 -8.23 -6.19
N VAL A 124 -28.65 -8.59 -6.08
CA VAL A 124 -29.46 -8.29 -4.89
C VAL A 124 -28.92 -9.01 -3.66
N GLU A 125 -28.52 -10.28 -3.80
CA GLU A 125 -27.91 -11.07 -2.72
C GLU A 125 -26.59 -10.48 -2.24
N LEU A 126 -25.71 -10.07 -3.16
CA LEU A 126 -24.48 -9.35 -2.84
C LEU A 126 -24.77 -8.05 -2.10
N GLY A 127 -25.82 -7.32 -2.48
CA GLY A 127 -26.27 -6.13 -1.75
C GLY A 127 -26.67 -6.46 -0.31
N LYS A 128 -27.36 -7.58 -0.08
CA LYS A 128 -27.75 -8.04 1.28
C LYS A 128 -26.52 -8.40 2.11
N LEU A 129 -25.60 -9.17 1.55
CA LEU A 129 -24.36 -9.56 2.21
C LEU A 129 -23.51 -8.34 2.56
N ARG A 130 -23.42 -7.36 1.65
CA ARG A 130 -22.75 -6.09 1.91
C ARG A 130 -23.33 -5.38 3.13
N LEU A 131 -24.66 -5.24 3.22
CA LEU A 131 -25.31 -4.60 4.36
C LEU A 131 -25.02 -5.34 5.68
N GLN A 132 -25.01 -6.68 5.64
CA GLN A 132 -24.64 -7.49 6.81
C GLN A 132 -23.18 -7.27 7.23
N THR A 133 -22.26 -7.21 6.27
CA THR A 133 -20.85 -6.92 6.54
C THR A 133 -20.67 -5.51 7.11
N GLU A 134 -21.32 -4.49 6.52
CA GLU A 134 -21.27 -3.12 7.04
C GLU A 134 -21.81 -3.04 8.48
N GLU A 135 -22.87 -3.78 8.81
CA GLU A 135 -23.39 -3.83 10.18
C GLU A 135 -22.42 -4.54 11.14
N ARG A 136 -21.78 -5.64 10.70
CA ARG A 136 -20.74 -6.34 11.46
C ARG A 136 -19.55 -5.41 11.74
N GLU A 137 -19.08 -4.69 10.73
CA GLU A 137 -17.93 -3.78 10.85
C GLU A 137 -18.20 -2.61 11.81
N LYS A 138 -19.43 -2.05 11.83
CA LYS A 138 -19.82 -1.00 12.79
C LYS A 138 -19.72 -1.44 14.26
N ARG A 139 -19.78 -2.75 14.54
CA ARG A 139 -19.64 -3.29 15.89
C ARG A 139 -18.19 -3.42 16.33
N ILE A 140 -17.24 -3.31 15.41
CA ILE A 140 -15.81 -3.41 15.68
C ILE A 140 -15.32 -2.03 16.14
N SER A 141 -14.80 -1.96 17.36
CA SER A 141 -14.20 -0.74 17.89
C SER A 141 -12.69 -0.72 17.62
N ALA A 142 -12.12 0.47 17.40
CA ALA A 142 -10.66 0.64 17.29
C ALA A 142 -9.91 0.14 18.53
N THR A 143 -10.57 0.11 19.70
CA THR A 143 -10.01 -0.43 20.95
C THR A 143 -9.83 -1.94 20.93
N ASP A 144 -10.57 -2.66 20.08
CA ASP A 144 -10.54 -4.12 20.03
C ASP A 144 -9.20 -4.64 19.48
N PHE A 145 -8.48 -3.77 18.76
CA PHE A 145 -7.16 -4.02 18.23
C PHE A 145 -6.02 -3.62 19.17
N VAL A 146 -6.30 -3.16 20.40
CA VAL A 146 -5.27 -2.74 21.36
C VAL A 146 -5.30 -3.63 22.60
N ARG A 147 -4.23 -4.43 22.78
CA ARG A 147 -4.06 -5.29 23.97
C ARG A 147 -3.16 -4.62 24.99
N LYS A 148 -3.60 -4.59 26.24
CA LYS A 148 -2.79 -4.16 27.39
C LYS A 148 -2.20 -5.38 28.08
N MET A 149 -0.89 -5.44 28.22
CA MET A 149 -0.19 -6.56 28.85
C MET A 149 0.67 -6.02 30.01
N LYS A 150 0.66 -6.72 31.15
CA LYS A 150 1.52 -6.37 32.29
C LYS A 150 2.82 -7.15 32.19
N SER A 151 3.95 -6.47 32.23
CA SER A 151 5.26 -7.10 32.34
C SER A 151 5.47 -7.66 33.76
N LYS A 152 6.42 -8.58 33.92
CA LYS A 152 6.81 -9.11 35.24
C LYS A 152 7.29 -8.02 36.21
N ALA A 153 7.70 -6.87 35.69
CA ALA A 153 8.11 -5.69 36.46
C ALA A 153 6.94 -4.74 36.79
N GLY A 154 5.70 -5.10 36.44
CA GLY A 154 4.50 -4.29 36.71
C GLY A 154 4.24 -3.16 35.70
N ILE A 155 5.06 -3.02 34.66
CA ILE A 155 4.87 -2.02 33.60
C ILE A 155 3.75 -2.49 32.66
N VAL A 156 2.78 -1.61 32.36
CA VAL A 156 1.70 -1.90 31.42
C VAL A 156 2.13 -1.47 30.03
N GLU A 157 2.30 -2.44 29.13
CA GLU A 157 2.60 -2.20 27.73
C GLU A 157 1.31 -2.30 26.89
N THR A 158 1.15 -1.38 25.95
CA THR A 158 0.07 -1.41 24.95
C THR A 158 0.64 -1.93 23.65
N ARG A 159 0.09 -3.06 23.15
CA ARG A 159 0.47 -3.64 21.87
C ARG A 159 -0.74 -3.71 20.95
N VAL A 160 -0.55 -3.31 19.70
CA VAL A 160 -1.55 -3.47 18.65
C VAL A 160 -1.63 -4.94 18.23
N VAL A 161 -2.83 -5.44 17.94
CA VAL A 161 -3.05 -6.78 17.40
C VAL A 161 -2.46 -6.85 16.00
N SER A 162 -1.56 -7.80 15.79
CA SER A 162 -1.00 -8.11 14.48
C SER A 162 -1.52 -9.48 14.03
N CYS A 163 -1.98 -9.56 12.79
CA CYS A 163 -2.45 -10.82 12.22
C CYS A 163 -1.29 -11.80 12.03
N ARG A 164 -1.52 -13.09 12.32
CA ARG A 164 -0.51 -14.15 12.13
C ARG A 164 -0.38 -14.61 10.68
N GLU A 165 -1.37 -14.31 9.83
CA GLU A 165 -1.43 -14.78 8.45
C GLU A 165 -0.90 -13.72 7.47
N CYS A 166 -1.45 -12.51 7.49
CA CYS A 166 -0.98 -11.42 6.61
C CYS A 166 0.14 -10.59 7.24
N GLY A 167 0.36 -10.68 8.56
CA GLY A 167 1.38 -9.90 9.27
C GLY A 167 1.01 -8.42 9.51
N GLU A 168 -0.16 -7.97 9.07
CA GLU A 168 -0.58 -6.57 9.19
C GLU A 168 -1.06 -6.22 10.61
N GLU A 169 -0.76 -5.00 11.04
CA GLU A 169 -1.29 -4.40 12.27
C GLU A 169 -2.76 -4.04 12.11
N PHE A 170 -3.54 -4.09 13.19
CA PHE A 170 -5.00 -3.88 13.19
C PHE A 170 -5.79 -4.91 12.36
N CYS A 171 -5.19 -6.06 12.06
CA CYS A 171 -5.89 -7.17 11.44
C CYS A 171 -6.15 -8.28 12.47
N ALA A 172 -7.42 -8.65 12.65
CA ALA A 172 -7.84 -9.68 13.60
C ALA A 172 -7.67 -11.12 13.08
N GLY A 173 -7.33 -11.30 11.81
CA GLY A 173 -7.25 -12.62 11.17
C GLY A 173 -8.57 -13.14 10.59
N GLU A 174 -9.72 -12.63 11.06
CA GLU A 174 -11.03 -13.11 10.62
C GLU A 174 -11.29 -12.82 9.13
N ALA A 175 -11.00 -11.61 8.66
CA ALA A 175 -11.26 -11.22 7.27
C ALA A 175 -10.13 -11.58 6.31
N CYS A 176 -8.87 -11.70 6.77
CA CYS A 176 -7.74 -11.95 5.86
C CYS A 176 -7.75 -13.37 5.26
N THR A 177 -8.42 -14.33 5.91
CA THR A 177 -8.68 -15.67 5.35
C THR A 177 -9.84 -15.70 4.37
N GLU A 178 -10.82 -14.78 4.51
CA GLU A 178 -12.00 -14.73 3.66
C GLU A 178 -11.66 -14.27 2.23
N PHE A 179 -10.63 -13.43 2.09
CA PHE A 179 -10.14 -12.96 0.80
C PHE A 179 -8.95 -13.78 0.32
N LEU A 180 -9.22 -14.88 -0.39
CA LEU A 180 -8.21 -15.66 -1.10
C LEU A 180 -7.71 -14.90 -2.35
N TYR A 181 -7.04 -13.77 -2.15
CA TYR A 181 -6.14 -13.25 -3.17
C TYR A 181 -4.85 -14.06 -3.09
N GLU A 182 -4.90 -15.32 -3.53
CA GLU A 182 -3.69 -16.08 -3.80
C GLU A 182 -2.91 -15.32 -4.88
N VAL A 183 -1.99 -14.46 -4.44
CA VAL A 183 -0.85 -14.10 -5.26
C VAL A 183 -0.08 -15.39 -5.41
N LYS A 184 -0.35 -16.12 -6.49
CA LYS A 184 0.48 -17.22 -6.94
C LYS A 184 1.90 -16.68 -7.10
N LYS A 185 2.68 -16.77 -6.03
CA LYS A 185 4.14 -16.68 -6.11
C LYS A 185 4.56 -17.94 -6.83
N ASN A 186 4.60 -17.86 -8.15
CA ASN A 186 5.32 -18.83 -8.96
C ASN A 186 6.78 -18.75 -8.51
N PHE A 187 7.24 -19.79 -7.82
CA PHE A 187 8.65 -20.08 -7.62
C PHE A 187 9.21 -20.76 -8.88
#